data_AF-A0A854A1M3-F1
#
_entry.id   AF-A0A854A1M3-F1
#
_cell.length_a   1.000
_cell.length_b   1.000
_cell.length_c   1.000
_cell.angle_alpha   90.00
_cell.angle_beta   90.00
_cell.angle_gamma   90.00
#
_symmetry.space_group_name_H-M   'P 1'
#
loop_
_entity.id
_entity.type
_entity.pdbx_description
1 polymer ?
#
loop_
_entity_poly.entity_id
_entity_poly.type
_entity_poly.pdbx_seq_one_letter_code
_entity_poly.pdbx_strand_id
1 'polypeptide(L)'
;MQIKNTCHFALISIVFAAASLTGCAHSPPFSGQSVTDPALRKDVLVNVQGLFSAMTNCRSISNVDTTIASIEQSPTGSISKAVETWQVSGCGTRKTYKVELKSDARGETDFSVSSKG
;
A
#
# COMPACT_ATOMS: atom_id res chain seq x y z
N MET A 1 10.44 68.16 -33.90
CA MET A 1 9.15 68.25 -33.18
C MET A 1 9.12 67.15 -32.14
N GLN A 2 9.21 67.51 -30.87
CA GLN A 2 9.24 66.62 -29.71
C GLN A 2 7.81 66.37 -29.24
N ILE A 3 7.38 65.12 -29.11
CA ILE A 3 6.33 64.74 -28.16
C ILE A 3 6.81 63.50 -27.41
N LYS A 4 7.25 63.78 -26.19
CA LYS A 4 7.53 62.86 -25.10
C LYS A 4 6.18 62.51 -24.47
N ASN A 5 5.88 61.24 -24.24
CA ASN A 5 4.97 60.81 -23.18
C ASN A 5 5.27 59.38 -22.75
N THR A 6 6.05 59.30 -21.67
CA THR A 6 6.26 58.14 -20.82
C THR A 6 4.97 57.81 -20.08
N CYS A 7 4.54 56.55 -20.06
CA CYS A 7 3.76 56.01 -18.95
C CYS A 7 4.04 54.51 -18.79
N HIS A 8 4.84 54.22 -17.77
CA HIS A 8 5.08 52.89 -17.23
C HIS A 8 3.80 52.33 -16.59
N PHE A 9 3.31 51.20 -17.07
CA PHE A 9 2.39 50.30 -16.37
C PHE A 9 2.46 48.95 -17.09
N ALA A 10 2.57 47.78 -16.48
CA ALA A 10 3.09 47.35 -15.20
C ALA A 10 3.40 45.87 -15.44
N LEU A 11 4.55 45.41 -14.99
CA LEU A 11 4.96 44.01 -15.00
C LEU A 11 4.03 43.19 -14.11
N ILE A 12 3.07 42.44 -14.67
CA ILE A 12 2.40 41.36 -13.94
C ILE A 12 2.10 40.22 -14.92
N SER A 13 3.11 39.40 -15.19
CA SER A 13 2.91 38.04 -15.68
C SER A 13 3.19 37.08 -14.52
N ILE A 14 2.18 36.89 -13.67
CA ILE A 14 2.18 35.83 -12.65
C ILE A 14 1.95 34.52 -13.40
N VAL A 15 3.04 33.83 -13.75
CA VAL A 15 2.97 32.44 -14.19
C VAL A 15 2.76 31.59 -12.93
N PHE A 16 1.51 31.28 -12.63
CA PHE A 16 1.16 30.23 -11.67
C PHE A 16 1.73 28.91 -12.18
N ALA A 17 2.87 28.47 -11.63
CA ALA A 17 3.35 27.12 -11.80
C ALA A 17 2.39 26.18 -11.07
N ALA A 18 1.42 25.62 -11.81
CA ALA A 18 0.55 24.57 -11.32
C ALA A 18 1.39 23.32 -11.06
N ALA A 19 1.72 23.08 -9.79
CA ALA A 19 2.29 21.81 -9.36
C ALA A 19 1.22 20.73 -9.52
N SER A 20 1.23 20.03 -10.65
CA SER A 20 0.46 18.82 -10.85
C SER A 20 1.01 17.74 -9.90
N LEU A 21 0.40 17.60 -8.72
CA LEU A 21 0.51 16.42 -7.88
C LEU A 21 -0.19 15.27 -8.60
N THR A 22 0.46 14.70 -9.63
CA THR A 22 0.12 13.36 -10.11
C THR A 22 0.59 12.39 -9.04
N GLY A 23 -0.22 12.22 -8.00
CA GLY A 23 -0.07 11.15 -7.04
C GLY A 23 -0.39 9.84 -7.75
N CYS A 24 0.59 9.26 -8.43
CA CYS A 24 0.48 7.88 -8.87
C CYS A 24 0.29 7.05 -7.60
N ALA A 25 -0.92 6.51 -7.40
CA ALA A 25 -1.21 5.55 -6.34
C ALA A 25 -0.40 4.28 -6.64
N HIS A 26 0.89 4.32 -6.31
CA HIS A 26 1.81 3.22 -6.52
C HIS A 26 1.65 2.27 -5.34
N SER A 27 0.89 1.19 -5.53
CA SER A 27 0.93 0.06 -4.62
C SER A 27 2.36 -0.51 -4.60
N PRO A 28 2.90 -0.89 -3.42
CA PRO A 28 4.21 -1.52 -3.38
C PRO A 28 4.21 -2.78 -4.25
N PRO A 29 5.32 -3.11 -4.91
CA PRO A 29 5.46 -4.36 -5.61
C PRO A 29 5.30 -5.53 -4.63
N PHE A 30 4.54 -6.54 -5.06
CA PHE A 30 4.37 -7.82 -4.38
C PHE A 30 5.18 -8.91 -5.09
N SER A 31 5.86 -9.72 -4.31
CA SER A 31 6.61 -10.90 -4.77
C SER A 31 6.24 -12.12 -3.93
N GLY A 32 6.46 -13.30 -4.49
CA GLY A 32 6.20 -14.57 -3.80
C GLY A 32 4.79 -15.13 -4.04
N GLN A 33 4.31 -15.92 -3.07
CA GLN A 33 3.04 -16.65 -3.17
C GLN A 33 2.05 -16.11 -2.15
N SER A 34 0.80 -15.93 -2.58
CA SER A 34 -0.32 -15.56 -1.73
C SER A 34 -1.61 -16.10 -2.31
N VAL A 35 -2.54 -16.53 -1.45
CA VAL A 35 -3.90 -16.95 -1.83
C VAL A 35 -4.86 -15.76 -1.93
N THR A 36 -4.41 -14.56 -1.57
CA THR A 36 -5.22 -13.33 -1.68
C THR A 36 -5.45 -12.94 -3.13
N ASP A 37 -6.70 -12.65 -3.49
CA ASP A 37 -7.02 -11.91 -4.70
C ASP A 37 -6.62 -10.42 -4.57
N PRO A 38 -6.62 -9.63 -5.65
CA PRO A 38 -6.19 -8.23 -5.60
C PRO A 38 -6.97 -7.33 -4.62
N ALA A 39 -8.27 -7.58 -4.39
CA ALA A 39 -9.08 -6.79 -3.47
C ALA A 39 -8.75 -7.16 -2.02
N LEU A 40 -8.79 -8.44 -1.68
CA LEU A 40 -8.42 -8.92 -0.34
C LEU A 40 -6.97 -8.54 0.01
N ARG A 41 -6.05 -8.63 -0.97
CA ARG A 41 -4.65 -8.22 -0.78
C ARG A 41 -4.52 -6.74 -0.43
N LYS A 42 -5.32 -5.88 -1.05
CA LYS A 42 -5.35 -4.44 -0.76
C LYS A 42 -5.82 -4.18 0.67
N ASP A 43 -6.85 -4.89 1.11
CA ASP A 43 -7.42 -4.72 2.46
C ASP A 43 -6.45 -5.20 3.55
N VAL A 44 -5.78 -6.34 3.32
CA VAL A 44 -4.70 -6.83 4.19
C VAL A 44 -3.54 -5.83 4.21
N LEU A 45 -3.15 -5.29 3.04
CA LEU A 45 -2.04 -4.33 2.95
C LEU A 45 -2.29 -3.05 3.75
N VAL A 46 -3.51 -2.52 3.77
CA VAL A 46 -3.86 -1.34 4.58
C VAL A 46 -3.58 -1.59 6.07
N ASN A 47 -3.95 -2.77 6.57
CA ASN A 47 -3.71 -3.16 7.96
C ASN A 47 -2.21 -3.35 8.24
N VAL A 48 -1.49 -4.02 7.33
CA VAL A 48 -0.05 -4.19 7.38
C VAL A 48 0.68 -2.84 7.39
N GLN A 49 0.25 -1.88 6.55
CA GLN A 49 0.83 -0.55 6.48
C GLN A 49 0.59 0.26 7.77
N GLY A 50 -0.58 0.12 8.38
CA GLY A 50 -0.88 0.71 9.68
C GLY A 50 0.08 0.21 10.76
N LEU A 51 0.24 -1.11 10.88
CA LEU A 51 1.15 -1.73 11.84
C LEU A 51 2.62 -1.37 11.56
N PHE A 52 3.04 -1.40 10.28
CA PHE A 52 4.39 -1.03 9.88
C PHE A 52 4.71 0.40 10.24
N SER A 53 3.80 1.33 9.95
CA SER A 53 3.96 2.74 10.28
C SER A 53 4.05 2.96 11.79
N ALA A 54 3.20 2.27 12.57
CA ALA A 54 3.21 2.37 14.03
C ALA A 54 4.52 1.86 14.66
N MET A 55 5.09 0.77 14.13
CA MET A 55 6.31 0.16 14.69
C MET A 55 7.61 0.77 14.20
N THR A 56 7.61 1.42 13.04
CA THR A 56 8.84 1.89 12.38
C THR A 56 8.89 3.41 12.16
N ASN A 57 7.79 4.12 12.42
CA ASN A 57 7.59 5.52 12.03
C ASN A 57 7.69 5.77 10.51
N CYS A 58 7.71 4.71 9.69
CA CYS A 58 7.79 4.78 8.24
C CYS A 58 6.42 4.57 7.60
N ARG A 59 5.94 5.57 6.85
CA ARG A 59 4.65 5.50 6.13
C ARG A 59 4.75 4.89 4.73
N SER A 60 5.97 4.67 4.24
CA SER A 60 6.23 4.22 2.87
C SER A 60 6.75 2.79 2.86
N ILE A 61 5.95 1.87 2.32
CA ILE A 61 6.39 0.51 2.02
C ILE A 61 6.99 0.50 0.62
N SER A 62 8.19 -0.06 0.47
CA SER A 62 8.87 -0.19 -0.81
C SER A 62 8.71 -1.57 -1.47
N ASN A 63 8.44 -2.62 -0.67
CA ASN A 63 8.27 -3.98 -1.17
C ASN A 63 7.53 -4.85 -0.15
N VAL A 64 6.75 -5.83 -0.65
CA VAL A 64 6.12 -6.89 0.14
C VAL A 64 6.45 -8.27 -0.46
N ASP A 65 7.18 -9.09 0.28
CA ASP A 65 7.47 -10.48 -0.06
C ASP A 65 6.53 -11.42 0.72
N THR A 66 5.74 -12.23 0.03
CA THR A 66 4.76 -13.12 0.66
C THR A 66 5.14 -14.59 0.54
N THR A 67 4.88 -15.36 1.59
CA THR A 67 5.05 -16.82 1.59
C THR A 67 3.87 -17.47 2.29
N ILE A 68 3.32 -18.51 1.67
CA ILE A 68 2.28 -19.33 2.29
C ILE A 68 2.93 -20.27 3.29
N ALA A 69 2.60 -20.13 4.57
CA ALA A 69 3.11 -20.97 5.65
C ALA A 69 2.26 -22.24 5.84
N SER A 70 0.94 -22.15 5.66
CA SER A 70 0.04 -23.31 5.72
C SER A 70 -1.27 -23.04 4.98
N ILE A 71 -1.87 -24.11 4.46
CA ILE A 71 -3.22 -24.12 3.88
C ILE A 71 -4.00 -25.25 4.54
N GLU A 72 -5.21 -24.94 4.99
CA GLU A 72 -6.23 -25.89 5.40
C GLU A 72 -7.36 -25.85 4.37
N GLN A 73 -7.85 -27.02 3.98
CA GLN A 73 -8.96 -27.15 3.03
C GLN A 73 -10.22 -27.66 3.75
N SER A 74 -11.36 -27.20 3.28
CA SER A 74 -12.67 -27.77 3.60
C SER A 74 -12.82 -29.18 2.99
N PRO A 75 -13.78 -29.99 3.46
CA PRO A 75 -14.08 -31.31 2.87
C PRO A 75 -14.42 -31.27 1.37
N THR A 76 -14.86 -30.12 0.86
CA THR A 76 -15.18 -29.91 -0.56
C THR A 76 -13.98 -29.45 -1.39
N GLY A 77 -12.78 -29.36 -0.80
CA GLY A 77 -11.53 -28.99 -1.47
C GLY A 77 -11.24 -27.48 -1.54
N SER A 78 -12.20 -26.62 -1.17
CA SER A 78 -11.99 -25.17 -1.08
C SER A 78 -11.08 -24.82 0.08
N ILE A 79 -10.25 -23.78 -0.03
CA ILE A 79 -9.42 -23.28 1.08
C ILE A 79 -10.32 -22.80 2.20
N SER A 80 -10.23 -23.42 3.38
CA SER A 80 -10.98 -23.00 4.58
C SER A 80 -10.18 -22.01 5.42
N LYS A 81 -8.85 -22.16 5.43
CA LYS A 81 -7.93 -21.27 6.13
C LYS A 81 -6.56 -21.28 5.48
N ALA A 82 -5.89 -20.14 5.47
CA ALA A 82 -4.50 -20.02 5.07
C ALA A 82 -3.74 -19.15 6.07
N VAL A 83 -2.47 -19.46 6.27
CA VAL A 83 -1.55 -18.62 7.04
C VAL A 83 -0.42 -18.22 6.10
N GLU A 84 -0.19 -16.92 5.99
CA GLU A 84 0.90 -16.35 5.20
C GLU A 84 1.87 -15.59 6.10
N THR A 85 3.11 -15.53 5.65
CA THR A 85 4.15 -14.66 6.20
C THR A 85 4.40 -13.55 5.18
N TRP A 86 4.20 -12.30 5.59
CA TRP A 86 4.44 -11.12 4.75
C TRP A 86 5.64 -10.37 5.30
N GLN A 87 6.72 -10.36 4.53
CA GLN A 87 7.91 -9.60 4.86
C GLN A 87 7.85 -8.25 4.13
N VAL A 88 7.82 -7.18 4.91
CA VAL A 88 7.56 -5.83 4.44
C VAL A 88 8.80 -5.00 4.66
N SER A 89 9.26 -4.33 3.60
CA SER A 89 10.41 -3.44 3.65
C SER A 89 10.01 -1.99 3.33
N GLY A 90 10.64 -1.03 3.98
CA GLY A 90 10.40 0.41 3.80
C GLY A 90 11.32 1.24 4.69
N CYS A 91 11.72 2.43 4.26
CA CYS A 91 12.63 3.34 5.00
C CYS A 91 13.90 2.66 5.59
N GLY A 92 14.50 1.71 4.87
CA GLY A 92 15.70 0.98 5.35
C GLY A 92 15.44 -0.03 6.46
N THR A 93 14.18 -0.29 6.81
CA THR A 93 13.77 -1.27 7.81
C THR A 93 12.92 -2.38 7.18
N ARG A 94 12.90 -3.53 7.84
CA ARG A 94 12.17 -4.73 7.44
C ARG A 94 11.44 -5.29 8.65
N LYS A 95 10.16 -5.65 8.46
CA LYS A 95 9.32 -6.30 9.47
C LYS A 95 8.58 -7.48 8.84
N THR A 96 8.30 -8.47 9.65
CA THR A 96 7.59 -9.67 9.23
C THR A 96 6.24 -9.73 9.92
N TYR A 97 5.20 -10.02 9.16
CA TYR A 97 3.83 -10.14 9.65
C TYR A 97 3.31 -11.54 9.39
N LYS A 98 2.50 -12.03 10.32
CA LYS A 98 1.66 -13.19 10.12
C LYS A 98 0.28 -12.69 9.67
N VAL A 99 -0.16 -13.17 8.50
CA VAL A 99 -1.50 -12.91 7.95
C VAL A 99 -2.27 -14.21 8.03
N GLU A 100 -3.37 -14.24 8.77
CA GLU A 100 -4.29 -15.39 8.79
C GLU A 100 -5.52 -15.03 7.96
N LEU A 101 -5.93 -15.96 7.12
CA LEU A 101 -7.08 -15.85 6.22
C LEU A 101 -8.01 -17.01 6.55
N LYS A 102 -9.30 -16.74 6.73
CA LYS A 102 -10.31 -17.75 7.02
C LYS A 102 -11.55 -17.50 6.18
N SER A 103 -11.93 -18.46 5.35
CA SER A 103 -13.19 -18.37 4.62
C SER A 103 -14.36 -18.57 5.58
N ASP A 104 -15.42 -17.82 5.38
CA ASP A 104 -16.67 -18.02 6.11
C ASP A 104 -17.67 -18.88 5.30
N ALA A 105 -18.84 -19.15 5.88
CA ALA A 105 -19.88 -19.94 5.22
C ALA A 105 -20.63 -19.18 4.11
N ARG A 106 -20.41 -17.87 3.96
CA ARG A 106 -21.06 -16.98 2.99
C ARG A 106 -20.20 -16.76 1.74
N GLY A 107 -18.97 -17.26 1.76
CA GLY A 107 -17.99 -17.07 0.69
C GLY A 107 -17.13 -15.82 0.86
N GLU A 108 -17.23 -15.15 2.01
CA GLU A 108 -16.36 -14.04 2.41
C GLU A 108 -15.06 -14.59 3.05
N THR A 109 -14.06 -13.75 3.21
CA THR A 109 -12.81 -14.11 3.88
C THR A 109 -12.51 -13.11 5.00
N ASP A 110 -12.52 -13.60 6.23
CA ASP A 110 -11.99 -12.89 7.38
C ASP A 110 -10.47 -12.94 7.35
N PHE A 111 -9.82 -11.86 7.78
CA PHE A 111 -8.38 -11.84 7.93
C PHE A 111 -7.92 -11.20 9.24
N SER A 112 -6.75 -11.63 9.71
CA SER A 112 -6.05 -11.01 10.83
C SER A 112 -4.58 -10.77 10.46
N VAL A 113 -4.01 -9.69 10.99
CA VAL A 113 -2.60 -9.34 10.80
C VAL A 113 -1.95 -9.15 12.15
N SER A 114 -0.82 -9.81 12.38
CA SER A 114 -0.04 -9.68 13.60
C SER A 114 1.45 -9.57 13.30
N SER A 115 2.19 -8.85 14.14
CA SER A 115 3.66 -8.79 14.05
C SER A 115 4.23 -10.17 14.40
N LYS A 116 5.17 -10.65 13.58
CA LYS A 116 5.96 -11.84 13.89
C LYS A 116 7.22 -11.35 14.60
N GLY A 117 7.27 -11.56 15.91
CA GLY A 117 8.38 -11.17 16.79
C GLY A 117 9.70 -11.82 16.40
#